data_AF-A0A6A8FMK9-F1
#
_entry.id   AF-A0A6A8FMK9-F1
#
_cell.length_a   1.000
_cell.length_b   1.000
_cell.length_c   1.000
_cell.angle_alpha   90.00
_cell.angle_beta   90.00
_cell.angle_gamma   90.00
#
_symmetry.space_group_name_H-M   'P 1'
#
loop_
_entity.id
_entity.type
_entity.pdbx_description
1 polymer ?
#
loop_
_entity_poly.entity_id
_entity_poly.type
_entity_poly.pdbx_seq_one_letter_code
_entity_poly.pdbx_strand_id
1 'polypeptide(L)'
;GIYGADIATGGFSGYVSEIMILKYGTFESVLHAMSNIGVENNVISIDKPDEYSIKNFESQLIIIDPIDHRRNLGTAISAESVGKLVLAARSFLAKPSFDFFIKNEKKFSGNYEGLYPNLVIIEFSYKRRSPDVIWGQLKRSLNAISKQLELANFKVIRSICVTDQLETAVFVFLLDSVTLSAYTEKIGPKIFMRKETANFILKNQKKSLITWVDSEMRVSTLIQRETTNAKHFLKLLLTKKIESTGITKGLKGDIQRLFRIYSGDDQKINGLAKEAVRDLITSDQRIL
;
A
#
# COMPACT_ATOMS: atom_id res chain seq x y z
N GLY A 1 -6.47 -14.81 -1.84
CA GLY A 1 -6.54 -15.51 -0.55
C GLY A 1 -5.52 -14.91 0.40
N ILE A 2 -5.51 -15.35 1.65
CA ILE A 2 -4.57 -14.87 2.69
C ILE A 2 -3.81 -16.04 3.35
N TYR A 3 -3.74 -17.19 2.69
CA TYR A 3 -3.01 -18.37 3.16
C TYR A 3 -1.64 -18.43 2.48
N GLY A 4 -0.57 -18.45 3.27
CA GLY A 4 0.83 -18.38 2.84
C GLY A 4 1.59 -17.21 3.48
N ALA A 5 2.78 -17.49 4.04
CA ALA A 5 3.66 -16.48 4.64
C ALA A 5 4.73 -15.96 3.67
N ASP A 6 4.66 -16.33 2.40
CA ASP A 6 5.52 -15.79 1.36
C ASP A 6 5.29 -14.28 1.17
N ILE A 7 6.28 -13.59 0.60
CA ILE A 7 6.22 -12.12 0.49
C ILE A 7 5.10 -11.67 -0.46
N ALA A 8 4.70 -12.48 -1.44
CA ALA A 8 3.60 -12.13 -2.35
C ALA A 8 2.29 -12.03 -1.56
N THR A 9 1.97 -13.10 -0.82
CA THR A 9 0.72 -13.22 -0.06
C THR A 9 0.71 -12.33 1.18
N GLY A 10 1.78 -12.36 1.99
CA GLY A 10 1.82 -11.70 3.30
C GLY A 10 0.65 -12.12 4.20
N GLY A 11 0.35 -13.42 4.23
CA GLY A 11 -0.79 -14.03 4.90
C GLY A 11 -0.39 -14.97 6.03
N PHE A 12 -1.34 -15.82 6.42
CA PHE A 12 -1.22 -16.78 7.51
C PHE A 12 -0.59 -18.08 7.01
N SER A 13 0.50 -18.53 7.63
CA SER A 13 1.14 -19.82 7.29
C SER A 13 0.34 -21.02 7.82
N GLY A 14 0.70 -22.23 7.36
CA GLY A 14 0.21 -23.47 7.96
C GLY A 14 0.51 -23.53 9.46
N TYR A 15 1.76 -23.24 9.85
CA TYR A 15 2.15 -23.23 11.27
C TYR A 15 1.33 -22.22 12.09
N VAL A 16 1.13 -20.99 11.59
CA VAL A 16 0.25 -20.03 12.27
C VAL A 16 -1.17 -20.56 12.41
N SER A 17 -1.70 -21.23 11.38
CA SER A 17 -3.04 -21.82 11.42
C SER A 17 -3.14 -22.91 12.49
N GLU A 18 -2.12 -23.75 12.64
CA GLU A 18 -2.02 -24.74 13.70
C GLU A 18 -1.96 -24.10 15.09
N ILE A 19 -1.15 -23.05 15.27
CA ILE A 19 -1.07 -22.32 16.55
C ILE A 19 -2.41 -21.69 16.94
N MET A 20 -3.14 -21.12 15.97
CA MET A 20 -4.48 -20.58 16.21
C MET A 20 -5.45 -21.67 16.69
N ILE A 21 -5.44 -22.84 16.05
CA ILE A 21 -6.27 -23.99 16.46
C ILE A 21 -5.82 -24.53 17.82
N LEU A 22 -4.52 -24.60 18.08
CA LEU A 22 -3.99 -25.04 19.37
C LEU A 22 -4.42 -24.11 20.51
N LYS A 23 -4.47 -22.79 20.26
CA LYS A 23 -4.92 -21.80 21.25
C LYS A 23 -6.43 -21.82 21.48
N TYR A 24 -7.22 -21.86 20.41
CA TYR A 24 -8.67 -21.62 20.46
C TYR A 24 -9.52 -22.90 20.33
N GLY A 25 -8.90 -24.04 20.04
CA GLY A 25 -9.50 -25.37 19.98
C GLY A 25 -10.18 -25.70 18.65
N THR A 26 -11.07 -24.83 18.15
CA THR A 26 -11.87 -25.09 16.94
C THR A 26 -11.77 -23.96 15.93
N PHE A 27 -12.11 -24.26 14.67
CA PHE A 27 -12.22 -23.26 13.61
C PHE A 27 -13.18 -22.12 13.98
N GLU A 28 -14.35 -22.45 14.52
CA GLU A 28 -15.35 -21.46 14.92
C GLU A 28 -14.83 -20.56 16.06
N SER A 29 -14.15 -21.12 17.05
CA SER A 29 -13.51 -20.33 18.11
C SER A 29 -12.42 -19.39 17.58
N VAL A 30 -11.64 -19.81 16.57
CA VAL A 30 -10.68 -18.94 15.89
C VAL A 30 -11.40 -17.76 15.22
N LEU A 31 -12.52 -17.99 14.55
CA LEU A 31 -13.31 -16.91 13.95
C LEU A 31 -13.87 -15.97 15.01
N HIS A 32 -14.38 -16.48 16.13
CA HIS A 32 -14.82 -15.64 17.24
C HIS A 32 -13.69 -14.79 17.82
N ALA A 33 -12.49 -15.35 17.99
CA ALA A 33 -11.33 -14.60 18.43
C ALA A 33 -10.95 -13.50 17.43
N MET A 34 -10.82 -13.85 16.15
CA MET A 34 -10.43 -12.90 15.10
C MET A 34 -11.49 -11.83 14.83
N SER A 35 -12.78 -12.14 14.94
CA SER A 35 -13.85 -11.14 14.75
C SER A 35 -13.83 -10.03 15.82
N ASN A 36 -13.28 -10.32 16.99
CA ASN A 36 -13.20 -9.42 18.15
C ASN A 36 -11.79 -8.86 18.38
N ILE A 37 -10.85 -9.11 17.48
CA ILE A 37 -9.49 -8.59 17.61
C ILE A 37 -9.45 -7.07 17.39
N GLY A 38 -8.58 -6.40 18.12
CA GLY A 38 -8.41 -4.96 18.18
C GLY A 38 -7.07 -4.59 18.81
N VAL A 39 -6.82 -3.29 18.96
CA VAL A 39 -5.51 -2.76 19.41
C VAL A 39 -5.11 -3.29 20.79
N GLU A 40 -6.07 -3.52 21.68
CA GLU A 40 -5.83 -3.95 23.06
C GLU A 40 -5.65 -5.48 23.21
N ASN A 41 -6.07 -6.27 22.22
CA ASN A 41 -6.06 -7.73 22.26
C ASN A 41 -5.46 -8.36 21.00
N ASN A 42 -4.48 -7.69 20.37
CA ASN A 42 -3.80 -8.17 19.16
C ASN A 42 -2.64 -9.15 19.43
N VAL A 43 -2.50 -9.64 20.66
CA VAL A 43 -1.46 -10.59 21.06
C VAL A 43 -2.07 -11.98 21.26
N ILE A 44 -1.56 -12.95 20.52
CA ILE A 44 -1.95 -14.36 20.59
C ILE A 44 -0.76 -15.16 21.10
N SER A 45 -0.92 -15.77 22.27
CA SER A 45 0.10 -16.63 22.88
C SER A 45 -0.59 -17.78 23.62
N ILE A 46 0.00 -18.97 23.56
CA ILE A 46 -0.49 -20.15 24.26
C ILE A 46 -0.28 -19.97 25.76
N ASP A 47 0.95 -19.63 26.14
CA ASP A 47 1.37 -19.35 27.51
C ASP A 47 1.22 -17.87 27.88
N LYS A 48 1.55 -17.53 29.13
CA LYS A 48 1.60 -16.14 29.57
C LYS A 48 2.71 -15.42 28.81
N PRO A 49 2.41 -14.40 27.98
CA PRO A 49 3.42 -13.79 27.16
C PRO A 49 4.34 -12.90 28.00
N ASP A 50 5.60 -12.80 27.59
CA ASP A 50 6.56 -11.86 28.16
C ASP A 50 6.28 -10.43 27.62
N GLU A 51 5.86 -9.53 28.52
CA GLU A 51 5.53 -8.14 28.18
C GLU A 51 6.71 -7.37 27.58
N TYR A 52 7.95 -7.70 27.96
CA TYR A 52 9.13 -7.07 27.37
C TYR A 52 9.28 -7.44 25.90
N SER A 53 9.09 -8.72 25.56
CA SER A 53 9.14 -9.19 24.19
C SER A 53 8.04 -8.58 23.32
N ILE A 54 6.80 -8.45 23.84
CA ILE A 54 5.67 -7.85 23.10
C ILE A 54 5.98 -6.41 22.68
N LYS A 55 6.51 -5.59 23.60
CA LYS A 55 6.76 -4.15 23.35
C LYS A 55 7.72 -3.88 22.21
N ASN A 56 8.56 -4.86 21.86
CA ASN A 56 9.54 -4.74 20.79
C ASN A 56 9.01 -5.16 19.41
N PHE A 57 7.80 -5.72 19.32
CA PHE A 57 7.22 -6.13 18.04
C PHE A 57 6.40 -5.00 17.42
N GLU A 58 6.82 -4.54 16.24
CA GLU A 58 6.04 -3.64 15.39
C GLU A 58 5.18 -4.45 14.41
N SER A 59 4.04 -4.97 14.88
CA SER A 59 3.13 -5.79 14.04
C SER A 59 1.68 -5.55 14.38
N GLN A 60 0.80 -5.68 13.38
CA GLN A 60 -0.65 -5.52 13.58
C GLN A 60 -1.26 -6.66 14.40
N LEU A 61 -0.67 -7.86 14.24
CA LEU A 61 -1.03 -9.07 14.95
C LEU A 61 0.27 -9.70 15.46
N ILE A 62 0.36 -9.91 16.77
CA ILE A 62 1.52 -10.55 17.39
C ILE A 62 1.10 -11.97 17.74
N ILE A 63 1.81 -12.95 17.20
CA ILE A 63 1.59 -14.36 17.48
C ILE A 63 2.90 -14.93 18.00
N ILE A 64 2.96 -15.22 19.29
CA ILE A 64 4.18 -15.71 19.95
C ILE A 64 4.37 -17.18 19.59
N ASP A 65 5.56 -17.52 19.08
CA ASP A 65 5.93 -18.92 18.83
C ASP A 65 6.08 -19.66 20.17
N PRO A 66 5.34 -20.76 20.43
CA PRO A 66 5.46 -21.51 21.68
C PRO A 66 6.81 -22.21 21.86
N ILE A 67 7.60 -22.35 20.79
CA ILE A 67 8.94 -22.95 20.85
C ILE A 67 10.02 -21.89 21.13
N ASP A 68 9.83 -20.64 20.66
CA ASP A 68 10.75 -19.53 20.88
C ASP A 68 9.98 -18.23 21.15
N HIS A 69 9.82 -17.87 22.42
CA HIS A 69 9.02 -16.70 22.83
C HIS A 69 9.54 -15.35 22.29
N ARG A 70 10.77 -15.30 21.76
CA ARG A 70 11.34 -14.10 21.13
C ARG A 70 10.94 -13.96 19.66
N ARG A 71 10.20 -14.93 19.11
CA ARG A 71 9.79 -14.96 17.72
C ARG A 71 8.31 -14.63 17.57
N ASN A 72 8.03 -13.56 16.82
CA ASN A 72 6.68 -13.20 16.40
C ASN A 72 6.37 -13.83 15.02
N LEU A 73 5.48 -14.82 15.00
CA LEU A 73 4.99 -15.46 13.77
C LEU A 73 4.09 -14.52 12.93
N GLY A 74 3.54 -13.49 13.56
CA GLY A 74 2.74 -12.45 12.91
C GLY A 74 3.54 -11.48 12.04
N THR A 75 4.87 -11.47 12.12
CA THR A 75 5.75 -10.53 11.39
C THR A 75 5.54 -10.56 9.87
N ALA A 76 5.23 -11.73 9.31
CA ALA A 76 5.00 -11.90 7.86
C ALA A 76 3.56 -11.55 7.44
N ILE A 77 2.64 -11.36 8.39
CA ILE A 77 1.22 -11.13 8.13
C ILE A 77 0.99 -9.64 7.92
N SER A 78 0.51 -9.28 6.72
CA SER A 78 0.22 -7.89 6.40
C SER A 78 -1.03 -7.37 7.13
N ALA A 79 -1.08 -6.06 7.35
CA ALA A 79 -2.27 -5.38 7.90
C ALA A 79 -3.53 -5.70 7.08
N GLU A 80 -3.40 -5.74 5.75
CA GLU A 80 -4.49 -6.09 4.83
C GLU A 80 -4.98 -7.52 5.04
N SER A 81 -4.07 -8.47 5.24
CA SER A 81 -4.43 -9.88 5.51
C SER A 81 -5.14 -10.04 6.85
N VAL A 82 -4.68 -9.34 7.90
CA VAL A 82 -5.36 -9.31 9.20
C VAL A 82 -6.78 -8.76 9.03
N GLY A 83 -6.92 -7.56 8.41
CA GLY A 83 -8.22 -6.94 8.19
C GLY A 83 -9.18 -7.81 7.38
N LYS A 84 -8.70 -8.47 6.33
CA LYS A 84 -9.49 -9.43 5.54
C LYS A 84 -9.96 -10.62 6.38
N LEU A 85 -9.13 -11.17 7.26
CA LEU A 85 -9.54 -12.27 8.14
C LEU A 85 -10.59 -11.81 9.14
N VAL A 86 -10.42 -10.63 9.76
CA VAL A 86 -11.39 -10.06 10.69
C VAL A 86 -12.76 -9.89 10.03
N LEU A 87 -12.78 -9.28 8.85
CA LEU A 87 -14.01 -9.09 8.07
C LEU A 87 -14.64 -10.42 7.66
N ALA A 88 -13.85 -11.35 7.12
CA ALA A 88 -14.33 -12.68 6.75
C ALA A 88 -14.90 -13.44 7.95
N ALA A 89 -14.27 -13.36 9.12
CA ALA A 89 -14.75 -13.97 10.35
C ALA A 89 -16.11 -13.38 10.77
N ARG A 90 -16.24 -12.05 10.77
CA ARG A 90 -17.51 -11.37 11.08
C ARG A 90 -18.62 -11.76 10.11
N SER A 91 -18.36 -11.72 8.80
CA SER A 91 -19.34 -12.07 7.77
C SER A 91 -19.75 -13.53 7.84
N PHE A 92 -18.79 -14.44 8.04
CA PHE A 92 -19.08 -15.87 8.18
C PHE A 92 -19.92 -16.16 9.42
N LEU A 93 -19.58 -15.59 10.58
CA LEU A 93 -20.34 -15.78 11.82
C LEU A 93 -21.75 -15.20 11.72
N ALA A 94 -21.93 -14.08 11.01
CA ALA A 94 -23.26 -13.49 10.80
C ALA A 94 -24.12 -14.32 9.83
N LYS A 95 -23.53 -14.87 8.76
CA LYS A 95 -24.24 -15.68 7.77
C LYS A 95 -23.32 -16.77 7.19
N PRO A 96 -23.24 -17.94 7.85
CA PRO A 96 -22.39 -19.04 7.38
C PRO A 96 -22.79 -19.52 5.98
N SER A 97 -21.81 -19.76 5.11
CA SER A 97 -22.04 -20.25 3.74
C SER A 97 -20.84 -21.05 3.21
N PHE A 98 -21.11 -22.04 2.36
CA PHE A 98 -20.07 -22.77 1.62
C PHE A 98 -19.27 -21.87 0.66
N ASP A 99 -19.82 -20.72 0.26
CA ASP A 99 -19.15 -19.77 -0.65
C ASP A 99 -17.85 -19.16 -0.09
N PHE A 100 -17.64 -19.21 1.23
CA PHE A 100 -16.38 -18.81 1.87
C PHE A 100 -15.25 -19.81 1.63
N PHE A 101 -15.58 -21.07 1.35
CA PHE A 101 -14.62 -22.16 1.14
C PHE A 101 -14.36 -22.46 -0.34
N ILE A 102 -15.12 -21.84 -1.24
CA ILE A 102 -14.98 -22.02 -2.68
C ILE A 102 -14.19 -20.84 -3.26
N LYS A 103 -13.15 -21.16 -4.03
CA LYS A 103 -12.42 -20.18 -4.85
C LYS A 103 -13.27 -19.80 -6.05
N ASN A 104 -14.31 -19.01 -5.82
CA ASN A 104 -15.09 -18.42 -6.90
C ASN A 104 -14.29 -17.28 -7.55
N GLU A 105 -14.46 -17.10 -8.86
CA GLU A 105 -14.11 -15.84 -9.48
C GLU A 105 -14.88 -14.75 -8.74
N LYS A 106 -14.16 -13.71 -8.25
CA LYS A 106 -14.77 -12.61 -7.52
C LYS A 106 -15.99 -12.14 -8.32
N LYS A 107 -17.20 -12.22 -7.73
CA LYS A 107 -18.40 -11.67 -8.36
C LYS A 107 -18.26 -10.16 -8.32
N PHE A 108 -17.76 -9.61 -9.41
CA PHE A 108 -17.61 -8.17 -9.56
C PHE A 108 -18.99 -7.57 -9.86
N SER A 109 -19.63 -7.02 -8.85
CA SER A 109 -20.79 -6.16 -9.00
C SER A 109 -20.35 -4.70 -8.88
N GLY A 110 -20.86 -3.83 -9.75
CA GLY A 110 -20.62 -2.38 -9.71
C GLY A 110 -20.17 -1.80 -11.04
N ASN A 111 -20.62 -0.57 -11.33
CA ASN A 111 -20.07 0.23 -12.41
C ASN A 111 -18.89 1.05 -11.87
N TYR A 112 -17.67 0.68 -12.29
CA TYR A 112 -16.42 1.33 -11.87
C TYR A 112 -15.81 2.20 -12.97
N GLU A 113 -16.50 2.42 -14.09
CA GLU A 113 -15.98 3.20 -15.22
C GLU A 113 -15.56 4.61 -14.81
N GLY A 114 -16.30 5.23 -13.89
CA GLY A 114 -15.97 6.56 -13.34
C GLY A 114 -14.63 6.64 -12.59
N LEU A 115 -14.01 5.51 -12.24
CA LEU A 115 -12.69 5.48 -11.58
C LEU A 115 -11.53 5.43 -12.58
N TYR A 116 -11.76 5.02 -13.83
CA TYR A 116 -10.71 4.89 -14.85
C TYR A 116 -9.97 6.19 -15.17
N PRO A 117 -10.61 7.37 -15.20
CA PRO A 117 -9.90 8.65 -15.39
C PRO A 117 -8.83 8.92 -14.33
N ASN A 118 -8.98 8.29 -13.17
CA ASN A 118 -8.16 8.48 -11.99
C ASN A 118 -7.09 7.40 -11.80
N LEU A 119 -7.04 6.41 -12.70
CA LEU A 119 -6.06 5.34 -12.66
C LEU A 119 -4.79 5.73 -13.42
N VAL A 120 -3.64 5.52 -12.80
CA VAL A 120 -2.34 5.58 -13.46
C VAL A 120 -1.65 4.23 -13.37
N ILE A 121 -1.28 3.69 -14.53
CA ILE A 121 -0.66 2.38 -14.67
C ILE A 121 0.79 2.53 -15.12
N ILE A 122 1.69 1.78 -14.50
CA ILE A 122 3.09 1.65 -14.88
C ILE A 122 3.37 0.18 -15.17
N GLU A 123 3.61 -0.15 -16.44
CA GLU A 123 4.05 -1.47 -16.86
C GLU A 123 5.53 -1.44 -17.18
N PHE A 124 6.28 -2.45 -16.75
CA PHE A 124 7.71 -2.55 -17.07
C PHE A 124 8.17 -4.01 -17.08
N SER A 125 9.29 -4.23 -17.77
CA SER A 125 9.92 -5.54 -17.84
C SER A 125 11.13 -5.64 -16.92
N TYR A 126 11.27 -6.75 -16.22
CA TYR A 126 12.35 -6.99 -15.27
C TYR A 126 13.06 -8.32 -15.55
N LYS A 127 14.29 -8.48 -15.05
CA LYS A 127 15.03 -9.74 -15.17
C LYS A 127 14.51 -10.77 -14.16
N ARG A 128 14.29 -12.02 -14.61
CA ARG A 128 13.81 -13.12 -13.75
C ARG A 128 14.63 -13.26 -12.46
N ARG A 129 13.93 -13.35 -11.33
CA ARG A 129 14.46 -13.52 -9.97
C ARG A 129 13.53 -14.46 -9.20
N SER A 130 13.94 -14.91 -8.01
CA SER A 130 13.05 -15.71 -7.17
C SER A 130 11.79 -14.90 -6.78
N PRO A 131 10.62 -15.55 -6.63
CA PRO A 131 9.37 -14.88 -6.28
C PRO A 131 9.49 -13.94 -5.06
N ASP A 132 10.15 -14.38 -3.99
CA ASP A 132 10.31 -13.55 -2.79
C ASP A 132 11.14 -12.29 -3.04
N VAL A 133 12.22 -12.41 -3.81
CA VAL A 133 13.08 -11.26 -4.14
C VAL A 133 12.30 -10.26 -4.99
N ILE A 134 11.60 -10.72 -6.02
CA ILE A 134 10.85 -9.81 -6.90
C ILE A 134 9.69 -9.16 -6.15
N TRP A 135 8.89 -9.92 -5.39
CA TRP A 135 7.77 -9.36 -4.63
C TRP A 135 8.23 -8.35 -3.57
N GLY A 136 9.34 -8.65 -2.88
CA GLY A 136 9.94 -7.70 -1.94
C GLY A 136 10.40 -6.41 -2.61
N GLN A 137 11.00 -6.52 -3.80
CA GLN A 137 11.40 -5.36 -4.59
C GLN A 137 10.22 -4.55 -5.11
N LEU A 138 9.18 -5.21 -5.62
CA LEU A 138 7.95 -4.60 -6.15
C LEU A 138 7.20 -3.85 -5.05
N LYS A 139 6.91 -4.50 -3.90
CA LYS A 139 6.18 -3.86 -2.79
C LYS A 139 6.92 -2.64 -2.24
N ARG A 140 8.25 -2.73 -2.05
CA ARG A 140 9.07 -1.59 -1.62
C ARG A 140 9.06 -0.44 -2.64
N SER A 141 9.15 -0.78 -3.92
CA SER A 141 9.18 0.23 -5.00
C SER A 141 7.82 0.88 -5.22
N LEU A 142 6.72 0.12 -5.09
CA LEU A 142 5.35 0.64 -5.09
C LEU A 142 5.17 1.68 -3.99
N ASN A 143 5.54 1.35 -2.75
CA ASN A 143 5.44 2.27 -1.61
C ASN A 143 6.32 3.52 -1.80
N ALA A 144 7.52 3.36 -2.35
CA ALA A 144 8.41 4.47 -2.65
C ALA A 144 7.78 5.42 -3.69
N ILE A 145 7.21 4.88 -4.77
CA ILE A 145 6.53 5.68 -5.81
C ILE A 145 5.27 6.35 -5.26
N SER A 146 4.44 5.64 -4.48
CA SER A 146 3.28 6.22 -3.80
C SER A 146 3.68 7.41 -2.94
N LYS A 147 4.77 7.28 -2.16
CA LYS A 147 5.29 8.39 -1.35
C LYS A 147 5.77 9.58 -2.19
N GLN A 148 6.39 9.35 -3.34
CA GLN A 148 6.79 10.42 -4.24
C GLN A 148 5.59 11.14 -4.88
N LEU A 149 4.53 10.40 -5.21
CA LEU A 149 3.25 10.97 -5.67
C LEU A 149 2.64 11.88 -4.60
N GLU A 150 2.56 11.40 -3.35
CA GLU A 150 2.05 12.18 -2.21
C GLU A 150 2.87 13.43 -1.94
N LEU A 151 4.21 13.34 -2.00
CA LEU A 151 5.10 14.49 -1.87
C LEU A 151 4.91 15.54 -2.98
N ALA A 152 4.42 15.12 -4.14
CA ALA A 152 4.03 15.99 -5.25
C ALA A 152 2.55 16.44 -5.19
N ASN A 153 1.85 16.15 -4.08
CA ASN A 153 0.43 16.41 -3.82
C ASN A 153 -0.55 15.59 -4.67
N PHE A 154 -0.11 14.52 -5.33
CA PHE A 154 -1.01 13.54 -5.92
C PHE A 154 -1.45 12.57 -4.81
N LYS A 155 -2.65 12.79 -4.27
CA LYS A 155 -3.23 11.91 -3.25
C LYS A 155 -3.49 10.53 -3.85
N VAL A 156 -2.84 9.51 -3.29
CA VAL A 156 -2.96 8.10 -3.66
C VAL A 156 -4.03 7.46 -2.78
N ILE A 157 -5.18 7.16 -3.38
CA ILE A 157 -6.29 6.50 -2.67
C ILE A 157 -5.95 5.03 -2.42
N ARG A 158 -5.46 4.34 -3.45
CA ARG A 158 -5.08 2.92 -3.37
C ARG A 158 -3.97 2.63 -4.37
N SER A 159 -3.09 1.69 -4.05
CA SER A 159 -2.06 1.23 -4.97
C SER A 159 -1.84 -0.27 -4.84
N ILE A 160 -1.60 -0.95 -5.96
CA ILE A 160 -1.21 -2.37 -5.96
C ILE A 160 -0.08 -2.65 -6.95
N CYS A 161 0.54 -3.81 -6.79
CA CYS A 161 1.46 -4.37 -7.76
C CYS A 161 1.08 -5.82 -8.09
N VAL A 162 1.30 -6.21 -9.35
CA VAL A 162 1.18 -7.60 -9.81
C VAL A 162 2.29 -7.92 -10.78
N THR A 163 2.61 -9.20 -10.89
CA THR A 163 3.65 -9.72 -11.77
C THR A 163 3.28 -11.12 -12.26
N ASP A 164 3.68 -11.44 -13.49
CA ASP A 164 3.63 -12.81 -14.04
C ASP A 164 4.71 -13.73 -13.45
N GLN A 165 5.60 -13.21 -12.59
CA GLN A 165 6.77 -13.88 -12.01
C GLN A 165 7.81 -14.35 -13.05
N LEU A 166 7.68 -13.91 -14.30
CA LEU A 166 8.59 -14.23 -15.39
C LEU A 166 9.40 -13.00 -15.76
N GLU A 167 8.74 -11.98 -16.30
CA GLU A 167 9.40 -10.80 -16.86
C GLU A 167 8.57 -9.52 -16.78
N THR A 168 7.27 -9.57 -16.49
CA THR A 168 6.40 -8.40 -16.51
C THR A 168 5.88 -8.06 -15.13
N ALA A 169 5.94 -6.78 -14.77
CA ALA A 169 5.32 -6.25 -13.57
C ALA A 169 4.50 -5.00 -13.89
N VAL A 170 3.43 -4.83 -13.13
CA VAL A 170 2.50 -3.71 -13.26
C VAL A 170 2.29 -3.07 -11.89
N PHE A 171 2.43 -1.76 -11.84
CA PHE A 171 1.95 -0.93 -10.74
C PHE A 171 0.70 -0.19 -11.18
N VAL A 172 -0.30 -0.16 -10.30
CA VAL A 172 -1.53 0.60 -10.54
C VAL A 172 -1.77 1.48 -9.33
N PHE A 173 -2.02 2.76 -9.59
CA PHE A 173 -2.35 3.77 -8.59
C PHE A 173 -3.73 4.35 -8.91
N LEU A 174 -4.63 4.33 -7.95
CA LEU A 174 -5.87 5.11 -7.99
C LEU A 174 -5.59 6.42 -7.28
N LEU A 175 -5.67 7.53 -8.02
CA LEU A 175 -5.44 8.87 -7.51
C LEU A 175 -6.75 9.60 -7.24
N ASP A 176 -6.74 10.58 -6.36
CA ASP A 176 -7.86 11.51 -6.18
C ASP A 176 -8.07 12.41 -7.40
N SER A 177 -6.97 12.79 -8.05
CA SER A 177 -6.96 13.39 -9.37
C SER A 177 -5.64 13.12 -10.08
N VAL A 178 -5.70 12.82 -11.37
CA VAL A 178 -4.52 12.68 -12.25
C VAL A 178 -3.98 14.04 -12.67
N THR A 179 -4.81 15.08 -12.64
CA THR A 179 -4.43 16.45 -13.02
C THR A 179 -4.72 17.42 -11.88
N LEU A 180 -3.67 18.06 -11.38
CA LEU A 180 -3.74 19.07 -10.33
C LEU A 180 -3.79 20.47 -10.95
N SER A 181 -4.24 21.45 -10.15
CA SER A 181 -4.14 22.85 -10.50
C SER A 181 -2.68 23.28 -10.70
N ALA A 182 -2.47 24.34 -11.48
CA ALA A 182 -1.14 24.87 -11.80
C ALA A 182 -0.36 25.37 -10.59
N TYR A 183 -1.03 25.60 -9.46
CA TYR A 183 -0.47 26.21 -8.27
C TYR A 183 -0.58 25.28 -7.06
N THR A 184 0.36 25.43 -6.13
CA THR A 184 0.30 24.77 -4.83
C THR A 184 0.67 25.73 -3.73
N GLU A 185 -0.04 25.61 -2.62
CA GLU A 185 0.41 26.20 -1.37
C GLU A 185 1.56 25.37 -0.82
N LYS A 186 2.56 26.07 -0.30
CA LYS A 186 3.63 25.50 0.51
C LYS A 186 3.57 26.15 1.88
N ILE A 187 3.21 25.35 2.87
CA ILE A 187 3.10 25.76 4.26
C ILE A 187 4.49 25.74 4.90
N GLY A 188 4.89 26.87 5.45
CA GLY A 188 6.17 27.06 6.11
C GLY A 188 6.09 26.96 7.64
N PRO A 189 7.15 27.39 8.35
CA PRO A 189 7.20 27.39 9.80
C PRO A 189 6.29 28.47 10.40
N LYS A 190 6.06 28.38 11.72
CA LYS A 190 5.40 29.44 12.49
C LYS A 190 6.24 30.72 12.48
N ILE A 191 5.59 31.87 12.39
CA ILE A 191 6.20 33.20 12.23
C ILE A 191 7.23 33.53 13.32
N PHE A 192 7.03 33.06 14.54
CA PHE A 192 7.94 33.29 15.67
C PHE A 192 9.27 32.55 15.55
N MET A 193 9.36 31.55 14.66
CA MET A 193 10.60 30.85 14.32
C MET A 193 11.42 31.71 13.35
N ARG A 194 12.05 32.77 13.86
CA ARG A 194 12.69 33.83 13.06
C ARG A 194 13.68 33.29 12.02
N LYS A 195 14.56 32.37 12.42
CA LYS A 195 15.61 31.82 11.56
C LYS A 195 15.03 30.94 10.46
N GLU A 196 14.09 30.08 10.82
CA GLU A 196 13.42 29.12 9.93
C GLU A 196 12.55 29.87 8.92
N THR A 197 11.84 30.90 9.37
CA THR A 197 11.04 31.77 8.52
C THR A 197 11.89 32.51 7.50
N ALA A 198 12.99 33.13 7.92
CA ALA A 198 13.91 33.80 7.01
C ALA A 198 14.47 32.83 5.95
N ASN A 199 14.89 31.63 6.38
CA ASN A 199 15.37 30.59 5.47
C ASN A 199 14.29 30.11 4.49
N PHE A 200 13.04 29.96 4.96
CA PHE A 200 11.92 29.56 4.13
C PHE A 200 11.62 30.60 3.05
N ILE A 201 11.54 31.88 3.42
CA ILE A 201 11.28 32.98 2.48
C ILE A 201 12.40 33.04 1.43
N LEU A 202 13.67 33.05 1.86
CA LEU A 202 14.82 33.10 0.96
C LEU A 202 14.84 31.91 -0.03
N LYS A 203 14.59 30.69 0.46
CA LYS A 203 14.58 29.47 -0.37
C LYS A 203 13.49 29.50 -1.45
N ASN A 204 12.35 30.13 -1.18
CA ASN A 204 11.20 30.15 -2.07
C ASN A 204 11.05 31.47 -2.85
N GLN A 205 11.84 32.50 -2.57
CA GLN A 205 11.69 33.85 -3.11
C GLN A 205 11.54 33.90 -4.65
N LYS A 206 12.29 33.07 -5.38
CA LYS A 206 12.23 33.02 -6.86
C LYS A 206 11.03 32.27 -7.42
N LYS A 207 10.43 31.36 -6.64
CA LYS A 207 9.32 30.49 -7.07
C LYS A 207 7.96 30.96 -6.51
N SER A 208 7.99 31.79 -5.47
CA SER A 208 6.82 32.36 -4.81
C SER A 208 6.14 33.37 -5.73
N LEU A 209 4.85 33.17 -5.97
CA LEU A 209 3.98 34.16 -6.59
C LEU A 209 3.43 35.13 -5.53
N ILE A 210 3.00 34.58 -4.39
CA ILE A 210 2.46 35.33 -3.25
C ILE A 210 2.96 34.66 -1.97
N THR A 211 3.26 35.44 -0.94
CA THR A 211 3.60 34.97 0.41
C THR A 211 2.72 35.69 1.43
N TRP A 212 2.16 34.97 2.39
CA TRP A 212 1.30 35.51 3.44
C TRP A 212 1.49 34.76 4.77
N VAL A 213 0.84 35.23 5.82
CA VAL A 213 0.74 34.51 7.10
C VAL A 213 -0.68 33.96 7.25
N ASP A 214 -0.81 32.65 7.50
CA ASP A 214 -2.11 31.98 7.64
C ASP A 214 -2.71 32.17 9.06
N SER A 215 -3.92 31.62 9.27
CA SER A 215 -4.61 31.67 10.56
C SER A 215 -3.92 30.89 11.68
N GLU A 216 -2.99 29.98 11.36
CA GLU A 216 -2.17 29.24 12.31
C GLU A 216 -0.84 29.95 12.62
N MET A 217 -0.68 31.21 12.17
CA MET A 217 0.53 32.01 12.31
C MET A 217 1.74 31.38 11.60
N ARG A 218 1.54 30.70 10.47
CA ARG A 218 2.61 30.15 9.63
C ARG A 218 2.81 30.98 8.38
N VAL A 219 4.06 31.05 7.91
CA VAL A 219 4.35 31.68 6.62
C VAL A 219 4.04 30.71 5.49
N SER A 220 3.06 31.04 4.66
CA SER A 220 2.68 30.26 3.48
C SER A 220 3.07 30.98 2.20
N THR A 221 3.36 30.20 1.15
CA THR A 221 3.63 30.74 -0.19
C THR A 221 2.90 29.94 -1.26
N LEU A 222 2.39 30.64 -2.27
CA LEU A 222 1.82 30.04 -3.46
C LEU A 222 2.91 29.93 -4.53
N ILE A 223 3.17 28.72 -5.01
CA ILE A 223 4.16 28.46 -6.06
C ILE A 223 3.50 27.77 -7.25
N GLN A 224 4.06 27.98 -8.44
CA GLN A 224 3.68 27.21 -9.63
C GLN A 224 4.27 25.80 -9.56
N ARG A 225 3.46 24.78 -9.86
CA ARG A 225 3.90 23.38 -9.92
C ARG A 225 4.84 23.16 -11.10
N GLU A 226 5.87 22.34 -10.89
CA GLU A 226 6.73 21.88 -11.99
C GLU A 226 5.96 20.95 -12.93
N THR A 227 5.03 20.17 -12.41
CA THR A 227 4.19 19.23 -13.17
C THR A 227 2.78 19.22 -12.61
N THR A 228 1.77 19.34 -13.47
CA THR A 228 0.35 19.26 -13.09
C THR A 228 -0.27 17.89 -13.32
N ASN A 229 0.30 17.08 -14.21
CA ASN A 229 -0.22 15.76 -14.57
C ASN A 229 0.64 14.63 -13.98
N ALA A 230 0.00 13.65 -13.34
CA ALA A 230 0.67 12.54 -12.67
C ALA A 230 1.49 11.66 -13.64
N LYS A 231 1.02 11.43 -14.87
CA LYS A 231 1.76 10.65 -15.87
C LYS A 231 3.07 11.35 -16.23
N HIS A 232 3.02 12.66 -16.43
CA HIS A 232 4.19 13.46 -16.73
C HIS A 232 5.18 13.48 -15.56
N PHE A 233 4.67 13.65 -14.32
CA PHE A 233 5.47 13.57 -13.11
C PHE A 233 6.19 12.23 -12.99
N LEU A 234 5.47 11.11 -13.12
CA LEU A 234 6.06 9.77 -13.03
C LEU A 234 7.07 9.51 -14.14
N LYS A 235 6.80 9.97 -15.37
CA LYS A 235 7.76 9.87 -16.47
C LYS A 235 9.06 10.63 -16.15
N LEU A 236 8.96 11.84 -15.61
CA LEU A 236 10.13 12.61 -15.15
C LEU A 236 10.86 11.91 -14.00
N LEU A 237 10.10 11.36 -13.05
CA LEU A 237 10.61 10.68 -11.87
C LEU A 237 11.43 9.44 -12.25
N LEU A 238 10.88 8.57 -13.10
CA LEU A 238 11.52 7.31 -13.50
C LEU A 238 12.66 7.49 -14.50
N THR A 239 12.70 8.60 -15.25
CA THR A 239 13.77 8.86 -16.21
C THR A 239 14.92 9.69 -15.64
N LYS A 240 14.62 10.81 -14.97
CA LYS A 240 15.62 11.80 -14.54
C LYS A 240 15.96 11.74 -13.05
N LYS A 241 15.04 11.26 -12.21
CA LYS A 241 15.16 11.32 -10.75
C LYS A 241 15.11 9.93 -10.10
N ILE A 242 15.32 8.85 -10.86
CA ILE A 242 15.11 7.49 -10.34
C ILE A 242 15.98 7.20 -9.11
N GLU A 243 17.16 7.81 -9.03
CA GLU A 243 18.08 7.59 -7.93
C GLU A 243 17.54 8.06 -6.59
N SER A 244 16.76 9.14 -6.57
CA SER A 244 16.17 9.75 -5.35
C SER A 244 14.76 9.26 -5.02
N THR A 245 14.22 8.29 -5.78
CA THR A 245 12.84 7.79 -5.59
C THR A 245 12.66 6.91 -4.36
N GLY A 246 13.71 6.18 -3.95
CA GLY A 246 13.60 5.07 -3.01
C GLY A 246 13.24 3.72 -3.66
N ILE A 247 13.12 3.66 -4.99
CA ILE A 247 12.98 2.39 -5.73
C ILE A 247 14.18 1.49 -5.44
N THR A 248 13.93 0.19 -5.30
CA THR A 248 15.00 -0.77 -4.99
C THR A 248 16.04 -0.82 -6.11
N LYS A 249 17.34 -0.91 -5.76
CA LYS A 249 18.45 -0.89 -6.73
C LYS A 249 18.27 -1.91 -7.87
N GLY A 250 17.74 -3.09 -7.55
CA GLY A 250 17.49 -4.16 -8.53
C GLY A 250 16.48 -3.80 -9.61
N LEU A 251 15.49 -2.96 -9.31
CA LEU A 251 14.42 -2.58 -10.24
C LEU A 251 14.69 -1.27 -10.99
N LYS A 252 15.61 -0.42 -10.51
CA LYS A 252 15.89 0.87 -11.17
C LYS A 252 16.26 0.69 -12.64
N GLY A 253 17.24 -0.17 -12.91
CA GLY A 253 17.69 -0.45 -14.28
C GLY A 253 16.66 -1.19 -15.13
N ASP A 254 15.86 -2.06 -14.51
CA ASP A 254 14.77 -2.79 -15.19
C ASP A 254 13.70 -1.81 -15.69
N ILE A 255 13.23 -0.92 -14.81
CA ILE A 255 12.24 0.11 -15.15
C ILE A 255 12.79 1.05 -16.22
N GLN A 256 14.03 1.55 -16.07
CA GLN A 256 14.60 2.51 -17.04
C GLN A 256 14.76 1.93 -18.45
N ARG A 257 14.98 0.62 -18.58
CA ARG A 257 15.17 -0.02 -19.88
C ARG A 257 13.89 -0.01 -20.70
N LEU A 258 12.76 -0.43 -20.12
CA LEU A 258 11.50 -0.54 -20.83
C LEU A 258 10.33 -0.40 -19.84
N PHE A 259 9.67 0.75 -19.89
CA PHE A 259 8.45 1.00 -19.15
C PHE A 259 7.42 1.77 -19.99
N ARG A 260 6.14 1.60 -19.66
CA ARG A 260 5.01 2.34 -20.21
C ARG A 260 4.21 2.94 -19.07
N ILE A 261 3.78 4.18 -19.23
CA ILE A 261 2.88 4.87 -18.30
C ILE A 261 1.66 5.32 -19.08
N TYR A 262 0.48 5.00 -18.58
CA TYR A 262 -0.79 5.38 -19.21
C TYR A 262 -1.91 5.53 -18.17
N SER A 263 -2.95 6.29 -18.53
CA SER A 263 -4.17 6.44 -17.74
C SER A 263 -5.15 5.32 -18.02
N GLY A 264 -6.07 5.06 -17.10
CA GLY A 264 -7.14 4.07 -17.33
C GLY A 264 -7.97 4.35 -18.59
N ASP A 265 -8.17 5.62 -18.93
CA ASP A 265 -8.95 6.05 -20.10
C ASP A 265 -8.14 6.20 -21.40
N ASP A 266 -6.80 6.22 -21.33
CA ASP A 266 -5.99 6.54 -22.51
C ASP A 266 -6.05 5.43 -23.57
N GLN A 267 -6.25 4.18 -23.13
CA GLN A 267 -6.20 3.01 -23.99
C GLN A 267 -6.87 1.79 -23.35
N LYS A 268 -7.18 0.79 -24.19
CA LYS A 268 -7.69 -0.49 -23.72
C LYS A 268 -6.64 -1.21 -22.86
N ILE A 269 -6.97 -1.40 -21.58
CA ILE A 269 -6.13 -2.13 -20.62
C ILE A 269 -6.28 -3.64 -20.86
N ASN A 270 -5.16 -4.32 -21.10
CA ASN A 270 -5.13 -5.75 -21.45
C ASN A 270 -4.17 -6.53 -20.54
N GLY A 271 -4.25 -7.86 -20.59
CA GLY A 271 -3.33 -8.76 -19.91
C GLY A 271 -3.26 -8.52 -18.40
N LEU A 272 -2.03 -8.54 -17.87
CA LEU A 272 -1.75 -8.41 -16.44
C LEU A 272 -2.25 -7.09 -15.83
N ALA A 273 -2.20 -5.97 -16.58
CA ALA A 273 -2.70 -4.70 -16.09
C ALA A 273 -4.22 -4.68 -15.93
N LYS A 274 -4.96 -5.42 -16.77
CA LYS A 274 -6.42 -5.55 -16.63
C LYS A 274 -6.77 -6.27 -15.34
N GLU A 275 -6.03 -7.33 -15.01
CA GLU A 275 -6.18 -8.04 -13.73
C GLU A 275 -5.83 -7.12 -12.55
N ALA A 276 -4.74 -6.35 -12.66
CA ALA A 276 -4.31 -5.39 -11.66
C ALA A 276 -5.40 -4.34 -11.36
N VAL A 277 -5.88 -3.68 -12.41
CA VAL A 277 -6.92 -2.65 -12.30
C VAL A 277 -8.18 -3.23 -11.67
N ARG A 278 -8.59 -4.41 -12.13
CA ARG A 278 -9.74 -5.13 -11.57
C ARG A 278 -9.56 -5.38 -10.08
N ASP A 279 -8.41 -5.85 -9.63
CA ASP A 279 -8.13 -6.10 -8.21
C ASP A 279 -8.06 -4.82 -7.36
N LEU A 280 -7.69 -3.70 -7.97
CA LEU A 280 -7.60 -2.40 -7.30
C LEU A 280 -8.97 -1.73 -7.10
N ILE A 281 -9.88 -1.82 -8.08
CA ILE A 281 -11.15 -1.07 -8.04
C ILE A 281 -12.32 -1.87 -7.49
N THR A 282 -12.15 -3.19 -7.33
CA THR A 282 -13.22 -4.07 -6.88
C THR A 282 -13.11 -4.43 -5.41
N SER A 283 -14.25 -4.78 -4.84
CA SER A 283 -14.38 -5.26 -3.46
C SER A 283 -14.93 -6.68 -3.44
N ASP A 284 -14.50 -7.47 -2.46
CA ASP A 284 -15.06 -8.81 -2.25
C ASP A 284 -16.33 -8.68 -1.39
N GLN A 285 -17.50 -8.82 -2.04
CA GLN A 285 -18.82 -8.69 -1.42
C GLN A 285 -19.13 -9.76 -0.36
N ARG A 286 -18.29 -10.79 -0.21
CA ARG A 286 -18.49 -11.82 0.84
C ARG A 286 -18.01 -11.35 2.21
N ILE A 287 -17.09 -10.39 2.24
CA ILE A 287 -16.44 -9.90 3.47
C ILE A 287 -16.88 -8.47 3.82
N LEU A 288 -17.77 -7.87 3.03
CA LEU A 288 -18.41 -6.57 3.29
C LEU A 288 -19.88 -6.79 3.61
#